data_AF-Q7Q5U7-F1
#
_entry.id   AF-Q7Q5U7-F1
#
_cell.length_a   1.000
_cell.length_b   1.000
_cell.length_c   1.000
_cell.angle_alpha   90.00
_cell.angle_beta   90.00
_cell.angle_gamma   90.00
#
_symmetry.space_group_name_H-M   'P 1'
#
loop_
_entity.id
_entity.type
_entity.pdbx_description
1 polymer ?
#
loop_
_entity_poly.entity_id
_entity_poly.type
_entity_poly.pdbx_seq_one_letter_code
_entity_poly.pdbx_strand_id
1 'polypeptide(L)'
;MFAPVAVVIFIAIGLLDIAAGHSNDFDAIKGCKQYNTELGYNDPLEYIPTNSMNNTVDHGEFKYYKIGILGTNDAVIRMSNHVYPYDRNVSEVVLGSHNNTKSIGRTQYRNSSNEYKNNDSARAMSPNLLSPYRPVMLKLKIWATGKKEVFHYGQDYPFLGFIDGSKIVPLYMTFTKVDKDLVFFYDCPM
;
A
#
# COMPACT_ATOMS: atom_id res chain seq x y z
N MET A 1 56.63 20.88 51.93
CA MET A 1 56.44 21.36 50.55
C MET A 1 55.47 20.41 49.88
N PHE A 2 54.22 20.82 49.68
CA PHE A 2 53.21 20.04 48.94
C PHE A 2 52.89 20.81 47.66
N ALA A 3 53.15 20.19 46.50
CA ALA A 3 52.79 20.76 45.20
C ALA A 3 51.32 20.42 44.89
N PRO A 4 50.49 21.35 44.41
CA PRO A 4 49.15 21.03 43.96
C PRO A 4 49.23 20.44 42.55
N VAL A 5 48.69 19.24 42.36
CA VAL A 5 48.47 18.65 41.04
C VAL A 5 47.18 19.25 40.49
N ALA A 6 47.29 20.09 39.46
CA ALA A 6 46.14 20.61 38.73
C ALA A 6 45.57 19.49 37.85
N VAL A 7 44.32 19.10 38.11
CA VAL A 7 43.56 18.18 37.26
C VAL A 7 42.87 19.01 36.19
N VAL A 8 43.32 18.88 34.93
CA VAL A 8 42.68 19.51 33.77
C VAL A 8 41.64 18.54 33.22
N ILE A 9 40.36 18.85 33.39
CA ILE A 9 39.25 18.10 32.80
C ILE A 9 38.99 18.66 31.40
N PHE A 10 39.34 17.89 30.37
CA PHE A 10 38.93 18.17 29.00
C PHE A 10 37.50 17.69 28.77
N ILE A 11 36.55 18.61 28.72
CA ILE A 11 35.18 18.32 28.27
C ILE A 11 35.20 18.35 26.73
N ALA A 12 35.27 17.17 26.11
CA ALA A 12 35.05 17.05 24.68
C ALA A 12 33.54 17.18 24.41
N ILE A 13 33.11 18.39 24.03
CA ILE A 13 31.75 18.61 23.51
C ILE A 13 31.76 18.06 22.07
N GLY A 14 31.34 16.81 21.91
CA GLY A 14 31.03 16.26 20.60
C GLY A 14 29.89 17.06 20.00
N LEU A 15 30.17 17.79 18.92
CA LEU A 15 29.16 18.35 18.03
C LEU A 15 28.41 17.17 17.39
N LEU A 16 27.33 16.74 18.04
CA LEU A 16 26.29 15.97 17.38
C LEU A 16 25.57 16.95 16.45
N ASP A 17 26.06 17.05 15.20
CA ASP A 17 25.24 17.53 14.10
C ASP A 17 24.13 16.51 13.89
N ILE A 18 23.07 16.64 14.69
CA ILE A 18 21.77 16.05 14.36
C ILE A 18 21.24 16.92 13.23
N ALA A 19 21.72 16.66 12.01
CA ALA A 19 21.03 17.11 10.83
C ALA A 19 19.64 16.48 10.90
N ALA A 20 18.65 17.26 11.35
CA ALA A 20 17.25 16.98 11.11
C ALA A 20 17.03 17.14 9.60
N GLY A 21 17.50 16.15 8.85
CA GLY A 21 17.35 16.10 7.41
C GLY A 21 15.88 15.88 7.11
N HIS A 22 15.24 16.87 6.50
CA HIS A 22 13.99 16.63 5.78
C HIS A 22 14.30 15.64 4.65
N SER A 23 14.06 14.35 4.91
CA SER A 23 14.15 13.31 3.89
C SER A 23 13.14 13.63 2.78
N ASN A 24 13.54 13.45 1.53
CA ASN A 24 12.60 13.59 0.43
C ASN A 24 11.59 12.44 0.50
N ASP A 25 10.30 12.74 0.59
CA ASP A 25 9.24 11.72 0.66
C ASP A 25 9.25 10.79 -0.58
N PHE A 26 9.77 11.26 -1.72
CA PHE A 26 9.93 10.47 -2.94
C PHE A 26 11.11 9.49 -2.89
N ASP A 27 12.04 9.60 -1.93
CA ASP A 27 13.08 8.59 -1.78
C ASP A 27 12.49 7.23 -1.37
N ALA A 28 11.32 7.22 -0.74
CA ALA A 28 10.62 6.01 -0.30
C ALA A 28 10.13 5.12 -1.45
N ILE A 29 10.02 5.66 -2.66
CA ILE A 29 9.61 4.93 -3.88
C ILE A 29 10.78 4.55 -4.79
N LYS A 30 12.03 4.80 -4.36
CA LYS A 30 13.21 4.50 -5.15
C LYS A 30 13.30 3.00 -5.44
N GLY A 31 13.38 2.66 -6.73
CA GLY A 31 13.46 1.27 -7.20
C GLY A 31 12.12 0.55 -7.31
N CYS A 32 10.99 1.20 -6.99
CA CYS A 32 9.67 0.67 -7.29
C CYS A 32 9.39 0.69 -8.80
N LYS A 33 8.56 -0.25 -9.26
CA LYS A 33 7.87 -0.13 -10.55
C LYS A 33 6.74 0.89 -10.44
N GLN A 34 6.36 1.51 -11.55
CA GLN A 34 5.30 2.52 -11.60
C GLN A 34 4.12 2.03 -12.45
N TYR A 35 2.90 2.37 -12.02
CA TYR A 35 1.66 2.17 -12.77
C TYR A 35 0.81 3.44 -12.71
N ASN A 36 0.46 3.99 -13.87
CA ASN A 36 -0.38 5.18 -13.97
C ASN A 36 -1.82 4.74 -14.25
N THR A 37 -2.80 5.26 -13.48
CA THR A 37 -4.21 4.89 -13.67
C THR A 37 -4.85 5.68 -14.82
N GLU A 38 -4.42 5.43 -16.05
CA GLU A 38 -5.03 5.99 -17.25
C GLU A 38 -6.47 5.49 -17.43
N LEU A 39 -6.69 4.21 -17.08
CA LEU A 39 -7.98 3.54 -17.09
C LEU A 39 -8.69 3.66 -15.73
N GLY A 40 -10.02 3.73 -15.80
CA GLY A 40 -10.92 3.85 -14.66
C GLY A 40 -11.45 2.51 -14.13
N TYR A 41 -12.27 2.61 -13.09
CA TYR A 41 -12.73 1.49 -12.27
C TYR A 41 -13.33 0.30 -13.04
N ASN A 42 -14.04 0.60 -14.13
CA ASN A 42 -14.78 -0.38 -14.94
C ASN A 42 -14.14 -0.66 -16.30
N ASP A 43 -12.95 -0.13 -16.56
CA ASP A 43 -12.25 -0.35 -17.82
C ASP A 43 -11.56 -1.73 -17.87
N PRO A 44 -11.08 -2.14 -19.07
CA PRO A 44 -10.30 -3.36 -19.23
C PRO A 44 -8.87 -3.17 -18.70
N LEU A 45 -8.70 -3.35 -17.39
CA LEU A 45 -7.41 -3.19 -16.71
C LEU A 45 -6.43 -4.34 -17.02
N GLU A 46 -5.14 -4.01 -17.09
CA GLU A 46 -4.06 -5.00 -17.14
C GLU A 46 -3.82 -5.62 -15.76
N TYR A 47 -3.87 -6.94 -15.67
CA TYR A 47 -3.63 -7.70 -14.45
C TYR A 47 -2.21 -8.25 -14.42
N ILE A 48 -1.43 -7.76 -13.47
CA ILE A 48 -0.02 -8.09 -13.28
C ILE A 48 0.06 -9.41 -12.48
N PRO A 49 0.77 -10.44 -12.97
CA PRO A 49 1.00 -11.67 -12.21
C PRO A 49 1.78 -11.39 -10.93
N THR A 50 1.27 -11.81 -9.77
CA THR A 50 1.93 -11.58 -8.47
C THR A 50 3.24 -12.35 -8.34
N ASN A 51 3.44 -13.42 -9.13
CA ASN A 51 4.69 -14.17 -9.18
C ASN A 51 5.81 -13.50 -10.03
N SER A 52 5.49 -12.44 -10.77
CA SER A 52 6.46 -11.62 -11.52
C SER A 52 7.04 -10.45 -10.70
N MET A 53 6.60 -10.30 -9.44
CA MET A 53 7.05 -9.26 -8.52
C MET A 53 8.29 -9.74 -7.76
N ASN A 54 9.42 -9.05 -7.94
CA ASN A 54 10.72 -9.46 -7.42
C ASN A 54 10.94 -9.11 -5.93
N ASN A 55 10.22 -8.11 -5.41
CA ASN A 55 10.38 -7.59 -4.06
C ASN A 55 9.24 -8.03 -3.12
N THR A 56 8.47 -9.04 -3.50
CA THR A 56 7.46 -9.66 -2.63
C THR A 56 8.16 -10.46 -1.53
N VAL A 57 7.76 -10.24 -0.28
CA VAL A 57 8.25 -11.06 0.84
C VAL A 57 7.26 -12.20 1.08
N ASP A 58 7.70 -13.43 0.89
CA ASP A 58 6.89 -14.64 1.05
C ASP A 58 7.33 -15.40 2.31
N HIS A 59 6.39 -15.60 3.23
CA HIS A 59 6.59 -16.38 4.46
C HIS A 59 5.86 -17.74 4.40
N GLY A 60 5.34 -18.15 3.23
CA GLY A 60 4.55 -19.37 3.04
C GLY A 60 3.09 -19.20 3.47
N GLU A 61 2.84 -18.81 4.72
CA GLU A 61 1.47 -18.60 5.23
C GLU A 61 0.86 -17.26 4.82
N PHE A 62 1.72 -16.29 4.47
CA PHE A 62 1.31 -14.98 3.99
C PHE A 62 2.41 -14.34 3.14
N LYS A 63 2.00 -13.37 2.32
CA LYS A 63 2.89 -12.52 1.52
C LYS A 63 2.72 -11.05 1.88
N TYR A 64 3.79 -10.28 1.80
CA TYR A 64 3.77 -8.82 1.89
C TYR A 64 4.08 -8.17 0.54
N TYR A 65 3.28 -7.16 0.22
CA TYR A 65 3.48 -6.27 -0.91
C TYR A 65 3.66 -4.84 -0.38
N LYS A 66 4.76 -4.19 -0.73
CA LYS A 66 5.00 -2.76 -0.44
C LYS A 66 4.53 -1.95 -1.64
N ILE A 67 3.59 -1.04 -1.38
CA ILE A 67 2.88 -0.27 -2.40
C ILE A 67 2.89 1.20 -1.98
N GLY A 68 3.36 2.08 -2.84
CA GLY A 68 3.21 3.52 -2.73
C GLY A 68 2.06 4.03 -3.57
N ILE A 69 1.35 5.06 -3.08
CA ILE A 69 0.25 5.69 -3.82
C ILE A 69 0.42 7.20 -3.76
N LEU A 70 0.46 7.85 -4.91
CA LEU A 70 0.46 9.30 -5.04
C LEU A 70 -0.86 9.74 -5.68
N GLY A 71 -1.58 10.62 -4.99
CA GLY A 71 -2.85 11.19 -5.44
C GLY A 71 -3.83 11.44 -4.30
N THR A 72 -5.02 11.95 -4.62
CA THR A 72 -5.92 12.56 -3.62
C THR A 72 -6.83 11.58 -2.89
N ASN A 73 -7.44 10.62 -3.60
CA ASN A 73 -8.49 9.75 -3.09
C ASN A 73 -8.80 8.59 -4.06
N ASP A 74 -9.62 7.65 -3.58
CA ASP A 74 -10.24 6.58 -4.35
C ASP A 74 -9.28 5.65 -5.12
N ALA A 75 -8.15 5.34 -4.49
CA ALA A 75 -7.20 4.36 -4.99
C ALA A 75 -7.74 2.95 -4.78
N VAL A 76 -7.69 2.12 -5.82
CA VAL A 76 -8.18 0.74 -5.76
C VAL A 76 -7.06 -0.22 -6.13
N ILE A 77 -6.73 -1.10 -5.19
CA ILE A 77 -5.92 -2.29 -5.44
C ILE A 77 -6.89 -3.45 -5.63
N ARG A 78 -6.92 -4.00 -6.85
CA ARG A 78 -7.84 -5.08 -7.21
C ARG A 78 -7.04 -6.38 -7.42
N MET A 79 -7.56 -7.46 -6.85
CA MET A 79 -6.86 -8.73 -6.68
C MET A 79 -7.73 -9.86 -7.21
N SER A 80 -7.12 -10.76 -8.00
CA SER A 80 -7.82 -11.82 -8.72
C SER A 80 -6.98 -13.10 -8.77
N ASN A 81 -7.64 -14.25 -8.90
CA ASN A 81 -7.00 -15.52 -9.27
C ASN A 81 -7.00 -15.78 -10.79
N HIS A 82 -7.55 -14.86 -11.59
CA HIS A 82 -7.59 -14.92 -13.06
C HIS A 82 -7.12 -13.60 -13.66
N VAL A 83 -6.45 -13.67 -14.81
CA VAL A 83 -5.98 -12.49 -15.57
C VAL A 83 -7.13 -11.65 -16.14
N TYR A 84 -8.23 -12.28 -16.57
CA TYR A 84 -9.43 -11.61 -17.08
C TYR A 84 -10.66 -12.00 -16.24
N PRO A 85 -10.92 -11.33 -15.11
CA PRO A 85 -11.92 -11.78 -14.15
C PRO A 85 -13.35 -11.30 -14.45
N TYR A 86 -13.76 -11.33 -15.72
CA TYR A 86 -15.17 -11.15 -16.06
C TYR A 86 -15.98 -12.35 -15.60
N ASP A 87 -17.22 -12.09 -15.18
CA ASP A 87 -18.17 -13.06 -14.61
C ASP A 87 -17.62 -13.77 -13.36
N ARG A 88 -16.69 -13.13 -12.65
CA ARG A 88 -16.01 -13.67 -11.48
C ARG A 88 -15.93 -12.62 -10.38
N ASN A 89 -15.79 -13.10 -9.15
CA ASN A 89 -15.49 -12.25 -8.01
C ASN A 89 -14.01 -11.88 -8.01
N VAL A 90 -13.73 -10.63 -7.68
CA VAL A 90 -12.42 -10.08 -7.35
C VAL A 90 -12.46 -9.49 -5.94
N SER A 91 -11.30 -9.41 -5.31
CA SER A 91 -11.13 -8.75 -4.01
C SER A 91 -10.57 -7.34 -4.24
N GLU A 92 -11.08 -6.35 -3.53
CA GLU A 92 -10.60 -4.97 -3.63
C GLU A 92 -10.24 -4.40 -2.26
N VAL A 93 -9.15 -3.64 -2.25
CA VAL A 93 -8.84 -2.67 -1.21
C VAL A 93 -9.01 -1.28 -1.82
N VAL A 94 -9.93 -0.50 -1.26
CA VAL A 94 -10.16 0.90 -1.64
C VAL A 94 -9.59 1.80 -0.56
N LEU A 95 -8.73 2.72 -0.96
CA LEU A 95 -8.00 3.61 -0.07
C LEU A 95 -8.40 5.04 -0.35
N GLY A 96 -8.61 5.80 0.71
CA GLY A 96 -9.04 7.20 0.60
C GLY A 96 -10.44 7.35 -0.03
N SER A 97 -11.35 6.42 0.21
CA SER A 97 -12.76 6.53 -0.19
C SER A 97 -13.48 7.67 0.54
N HIS A 98 -14.59 8.15 -0.04
CA HIS A 98 -15.42 9.21 0.51
C HIS A 98 -14.60 10.47 0.79
N ASN A 99 -13.94 11.01 -0.24
CA ASN A 99 -13.05 12.16 -0.15
C ASN A 99 -11.93 11.95 0.87
N ASN A 100 -11.24 10.82 0.78
CA ASN A 100 -10.09 10.51 1.62
C ASN A 100 -10.41 10.39 3.12
N THR A 101 -11.60 9.90 3.48
CA THR A 101 -12.02 9.72 4.89
C THR A 101 -12.08 8.28 5.35
N LYS A 102 -12.15 7.33 4.41
CA LYS A 102 -12.37 5.90 4.70
C LYS A 102 -11.52 5.00 3.83
N SER A 103 -11.28 3.79 4.31
CA SER A 103 -10.74 2.68 3.52
C SER A 103 -11.70 1.50 3.60
N ILE A 104 -11.83 0.75 2.51
CA ILE A 104 -12.86 -0.29 2.36
C ILE A 104 -12.22 -1.55 1.80
N GLY A 105 -12.44 -2.68 2.47
CA GLY A 105 -12.18 -4.00 1.92
C GLY A 105 -13.48 -4.58 1.38
N ARG A 106 -13.50 -5.05 0.13
CA ARG A 106 -14.74 -5.52 -0.51
C ARG A 106 -14.53 -6.62 -1.54
N THR A 107 -15.62 -7.30 -1.88
CA THR A 107 -15.72 -8.14 -3.07
C THR A 107 -16.36 -7.32 -4.19
N GLN A 108 -15.83 -7.39 -5.40
CA GLN A 108 -16.49 -6.90 -6.60
C GLN A 108 -16.80 -8.08 -7.52
N TYR A 109 -17.97 -8.05 -8.13
CA TYR A 109 -18.34 -8.92 -9.26
C TYR A 109 -18.63 -8.03 -10.47
N ARG A 110 -18.13 -8.39 -11.65
CA ARG A 110 -18.42 -7.69 -12.90
C ARG A 110 -18.71 -8.69 -14.01
N ASN A 111 -19.87 -8.58 -14.65
CA ASN A 111 -20.23 -9.45 -15.76
C ASN A 111 -19.58 -9.01 -17.09
N SER A 112 -19.68 -9.84 -18.11
CA SER A 112 -19.19 -9.54 -19.46
C SER A 112 -19.82 -8.29 -20.10
N SER A 113 -20.98 -7.84 -19.61
CA SER A 113 -21.68 -6.62 -20.04
C SER A 113 -21.27 -5.37 -19.25
N ASN A 114 -20.23 -5.45 -18.41
CA ASN A 114 -19.75 -4.39 -17.51
C ASN A 114 -20.72 -3.97 -16.40
N GLU A 115 -21.78 -4.72 -16.14
CA GLU A 115 -22.59 -4.52 -14.93
C GLU A 115 -21.81 -5.06 -13.74
N TYR A 116 -21.71 -4.26 -12.67
CA TYR A 116 -20.91 -4.61 -11.51
C TYR A 116 -21.71 -4.50 -10.20
N LYS A 117 -21.29 -5.30 -9.22
CA LYS A 117 -21.81 -5.28 -7.86
C LYS A 117 -20.66 -5.28 -6.87
N ASN A 118 -20.70 -4.33 -5.94
CA ASN A 118 -19.74 -4.22 -4.84
C ASN A 118 -20.39 -4.68 -3.54
N ASN A 119 -19.69 -5.52 -2.79
CA ASN A 119 -20.09 -5.99 -1.47
C ASN A 119 -18.99 -5.72 -0.45
N ASP A 120 -19.21 -4.69 0.38
CA ASP A 120 -18.24 -4.23 1.36
C ASP A 120 -18.15 -5.22 2.54
N SER A 121 -16.95 -5.75 2.77
CA SER A 121 -16.66 -6.72 3.84
C SER A 121 -16.11 -6.05 5.09
N ALA A 122 -15.42 -4.92 4.94
CA ALA A 122 -14.93 -4.11 6.05
C ALA A 122 -14.83 -2.63 5.66
N ARG A 123 -14.94 -1.75 6.66
CA ARG A 123 -14.64 -0.33 6.52
C ARG A 123 -13.78 0.11 7.70
N ALA A 124 -12.82 0.96 7.42
CA ALA A 124 -12.00 1.65 8.41
C ALA A 124 -12.09 3.16 8.20
N MET A 125 -12.11 3.91 9.30
CA MET A 125 -11.92 5.36 9.24
C MET A 125 -10.44 5.64 9.00
N SER A 126 -10.12 6.38 7.95
CA SER A 126 -8.75 6.71 7.54
C SER A 126 -8.69 8.12 6.96
N PRO A 127 -8.93 9.16 7.79
CA PRO A 127 -8.95 10.54 7.32
C PRO A 127 -7.59 11.00 6.83
N ASN A 128 -7.57 11.69 5.69
CA ASN A 128 -6.38 12.24 5.06
C ASN A 128 -5.28 11.20 4.81
N LEU A 129 -5.69 9.98 4.44
CA LEU A 129 -4.77 8.87 4.18
C LEU A 129 -3.86 9.15 2.99
N LEU A 130 -4.45 9.47 1.84
CA LEU A 130 -3.73 9.71 0.58
C LEU A 130 -3.31 11.19 0.44
N SER A 131 -2.28 11.45 -0.36
CA SER A 131 -1.78 12.80 -0.63
C SER A 131 -1.39 12.98 -2.10
N PRO A 132 -1.76 14.11 -2.74
CA PRO A 132 -1.29 14.43 -4.08
C PRO A 132 0.15 14.95 -4.10
N TYR A 133 0.75 15.22 -2.94
CA TYR A 133 2.05 15.89 -2.84
C TYR A 133 3.19 14.95 -2.43
N ARG A 134 2.87 13.75 -1.95
CA ARG A 134 3.85 12.76 -1.53
C ARG A 134 3.32 11.34 -1.65
N PRO A 135 4.16 10.35 -2.02
CA PRO A 135 3.75 8.95 -2.03
C PRO A 135 3.42 8.47 -0.62
N VAL A 136 2.24 7.89 -0.46
CA VAL A 136 1.82 7.24 0.77
C VAL A 136 2.19 5.77 0.68
N MET A 137 3.18 5.36 1.46
CA MET A 137 3.67 3.99 1.49
C MET A 137 2.83 3.12 2.40
N LEU A 138 2.41 1.99 1.86
CA LEU A 138 1.58 0.98 2.50
C LEU A 138 2.22 -0.40 2.40
N LYS A 139 1.89 -1.25 3.36
CA LYS A 139 2.21 -2.67 3.34
C LYS A 139 0.90 -3.44 3.29
N LEU A 140 0.68 -4.22 2.23
CA LEU A 140 -0.45 -5.11 2.07
C LEU A 140 -0.01 -6.54 2.41
N LYS A 141 -0.59 -7.10 3.47
CA LYS A 141 -0.40 -8.49 3.88
C LYS A 141 -1.54 -9.34 3.35
N ILE A 142 -1.23 -10.43 2.66
CA ILE A 142 -2.21 -11.37 2.15
C ILE A 142 -1.89 -12.76 2.68
N TRP A 143 -2.80 -13.32 3.46
CA TRP A 143 -2.69 -14.66 4.01
C TRP A 143 -3.15 -15.72 3.00
N ALA A 144 -2.57 -16.92 3.08
CA ALA A 144 -3.00 -18.08 2.31
C ALA A 144 -4.47 -18.46 2.58
N THR A 145 -5.03 -18.05 3.72
CA THR A 145 -6.46 -18.22 4.07
C THR A 145 -7.39 -17.25 3.34
N GLY A 146 -6.85 -16.31 2.56
CA GLY A 146 -7.62 -15.26 1.89
C GLY A 146 -7.88 -14.02 2.77
N LYS A 147 -7.32 -13.93 3.97
CA LYS A 147 -7.33 -12.71 4.78
C LYS A 147 -6.39 -11.65 4.17
N LYS A 148 -6.83 -10.39 4.15
CA LYS A 148 -6.02 -9.23 3.74
C LYS A 148 -5.95 -8.24 4.89
N GLU A 149 -4.77 -7.65 5.07
CA GLU A 149 -4.52 -6.61 6.06
C GLU A 149 -3.67 -5.50 5.45
N VAL A 150 -4.03 -4.26 5.72
CA VAL A 150 -3.37 -3.06 5.20
C VAL A 150 -2.80 -2.28 6.35
N PHE A 151 -1.53 -1.93 6.21
CA PHE A 151 -0.75 -1.20 7.19
C PHE A 151 -0.19 0.06 6.54
N HIS A 152 -0.06 1.13 7.31
CA HIS A 152 0.92 2.14 6.97
C HIS A 152 2.31 1.51 6.99
N TYR A 153 3.17 1.87 6.04
CA TYR A 153 4.54 1.37 6.06
C TYR A 153 5.25 1.83 7.33
N GLY A 154 6.00 0.93 7.98
CA GLY A 154 6.64 1.16 9.28
C GLY A 154 5.73 1.03 10.51
N GLN A 155 4.44 0.72 10.34
CA GLN A 155 3.53 0.45 11.46
C GLN A 155 3.32 -1.05 11.67
N ASP A 156 3.08 -1.44 12.92
CA ASP A 156 2.91 -2.84 13.34
C ASP A 156 1.45 -3.31 13.30
N TYR A 157 0.49 -2.38 13.40
CA TYR A 157 -0.94 -2.69 13.45
C TYR A 157 -1.64 -2.30 12.14
N PRO A 158 -2.52 -3.16 11.60
CA PRO A 158 -3.26 -2.84 10.40
C PRO A 158 -4.37 -1.85 10.71
N PHE A 159 -4.59 -0.87 9.84
CA PHE A 159 -5.75 0.02 9.94
C PHE A 159 -6.98 -0.57 9.23
N LEU A 160 -6.78 -1.53 8.32
CA LEU A 160 -7.84 -2.25 7.63
C LEU A 160 -7.49 -3.74 7.58
N GLY A 161 -8.43 -4.59 7.96
CA GLY A 161 -8.29 -6.05 7.86
C GLY A 161 -9.63 -6.69 7.50
N PHE A 162 -9.62 -7.66 6.58
CA PHE A 162 -10.84 -8.33 6.14
C PHE A 162 -10.57 -9.69 5.51
N ILE A 163 -11.62 -10.51 5.47
CA ILE A 163 -11.72 -11.71 4.64
C ILE A 163 -12.94 -11.50 3.77
N ASP A 164 -12.78 -11.47 2.45
CA ASP A 164 -13.93 -11.43 1.55
C ASP A 164 -14.64 -12.79 1.50
N GLY A 165 -15.93 -12.80 1.20
CA GLY A 165 -16.75 -14.02 1.17
C GLY A 165 -16.28 -15.06 0.15
N SER A 166 -15.51 -14.64 -0.86
CA SER A 166 -14.95 -15.54 -1.88
C SER A 166 -13.58 -16.12 -1.50
N LYS A 167 -12.98 -15.67 -0.39
CA LYS A 167 -11.66 -16.07 0.12
C LYS A 167 -10.58 -16.10 -0.97
N ILE A 168 -10.56 -15.09 -1.83
CA ILE A 168 -9.67 -15.07 -2.99
C ILE A 168 -8.21 -15.02 -2.54
N VAL A 169 -7.40 -15.98 -2.99
CA VAL A 169 -5.94 -15.95 -2.93
C VAL A 169 -5.44 -15.43 -4.28
N PRO A 170 -4.86 -14.22 -4.35
CA PRO A 170 -4.61 -13.58 -5.63
C PRO A 170 -3.34 -14.08 -6.33
N LEU A 171 -3.52 -14.49 -7.58
CA LEU A 171 -2.44 -14.76 -8.54
C LEU A 171 -2.12 -13.54 -9.40
N TYR A 172 -3.04 -12.58 -9.44
CA TYR A 172 -2.93 -11.35 -10.21
C TYR A 172 -3.38 -10.15 -9.39
N MET A 173 -2.77 -9.01 -9.66
CA MET A 173 -3.08 -7.72 -9.05
C MET A 173 -3.14 -6.64 -10.12
N THR A 174 -4.03 -5.67 -9.96
CA THR A 174 -4.09 -4.47 -10.80
C THR A 174 -4.41 -3.25 -9.94
N PHE A 175 -4.18 -2.08 -10.50
CA PHE A 175 -4.39 -0.80 -9.85
C PHE A 175 -5.33 0.05 -10.70
N THR A 176 -6.29 0.70 -10.05
CA THR A 176 -7.24 1.59 -10.74
C THR A 176 -7.69 2.71 -9.82
N LYS A 177 -8.38 3.67 -10.42
CA LYS A 177 -9.07 4.78 -9.76
C LYS A 177 -10.58 4.65 -9.87
N VAL A 178 -11.32 5.33 -8.99
CA VAL A 178 -12.75 5.60 -9.20
C VAL A 178 -12.96 6.95 -9.90
N ASP A 179 -12.26 7.99 -9.46
CA ASP A 179 -12.43 9.37 -9.96
C ASP A 179 -11.08 9.99 -10.34
N LYS A 180 -10.19 10.19 -9.37
CA LYS A 180 -8.96 10.97 -9.57
C LYS A 180 -7.82 10.15 -10.14
N ASP A 181 -6.98 10.80 -10.95
CA ASP A 181 -5.73 10.22 -11.43
C ASP A 181 -4.79 9.92 -10.28
N LEU A 182 -4.18 8.74 -10.33
CA LEU A 182 -3.30 8.22 -9.30
C LEU A 182 -2.06 7.62 -9.97
N VAL A 183 -0.96 7.66 -9.25
CA VAL A 183 0.25 6.91 -9.57
C VAL A 183 0.48 5.88 -8.47
N PHE A 184 0.56 4.62 -8.87
CA PHE A 184 0.92 3.53 -7.98
C PHE A 184 2.39 3.18 -8.18
N PHE A 185 3.08 3.00 -7.06
CA PHE A 185 4.43 2.47 -7.00
C PHE A 185 4.33 1.07 -6.40
N TYR A 186 4.74 0.04 -7.12
CA TYR A 186 4.55 -1.34 -6.72
C TYR A 186 5.83 -2.14 -6.93
N ASP A 187 5.85 -3.37 -6.41
CA ASP A 187 7.05 -4.22 -6.43
C ASP A 187 8.27 -3.46 -5.87
N CYS A 188 8.05 -2.71 -4.79
CA CYS A 188 9.04 -1.85 -4.18
C CYS A 188 10.06 -2.63 -3.35
N PRO A 189 11.36 -2.29 -3.41
CA PRO A 189 12.36 -2.82 -2.48
C PRO A 189 11.93 -2.58 -1.03
N MET A 190 12.04 -3.61 -0.18
CA MET A 190 11.67 -3.54 1.23
C MET A 190 12.70 -2.76 2.03
#